data_AF-F4Q1G5-F1
#
_entry.id   AF-F4Q1G5-F1
#
_cell.length_a   1.000
_cell.length_b   1.000
_cell.length_c   1.000
_cell.angle_alpha   90.00
_cell.angle_beta   90.00
_cell.angle_gamma   90.00
#
_symmetry.space_group_name_H-M   'P 1'
#
loop_
_entity.id
_entity.type
_entity.pdbx_description
1 polymer ?
#
loop_
_entity_poly.entity_id
_entity_poly.type
_entity_poly.pdbx_seq_one_letter_code
_entity_poly.pdbx_strand_id
1 'polypeptide(L)'
;MKESFVRFSTLLLNDDRSNIYNQIQCIFNHIKEIGKKIFPKYLTLSGKDIIKQHHLEMISRFTMPWNFIKYYLANKNNVLLKRRMYVISKYCSHQNATLDTLLKLLEWSPEYDPQDQAIIIDDVSARGHFSTIQLLCQLKQHGQVECTTNAIDKAAENGHLNIVRLFFNHRDEGFLDKNIPECKGGTTNAMDRAAEDGCLDIIKFLHENHTQGCSRRAIHIAALFGHFEIEKESIKFRESSHA
;
A
#
# COMPACT_ATOMS: atom_id res chain seq x y z
N MET A 1 21.31 13.38 -5.96
CA MET A 1 20.33 12.34 -6.35
C MET A 1 18.96 12.92 -6.71
N LYS A 2 18.37 13.82 -5.91
CA LYS A 2 17.07 14.47 -6.23
C LYS A 2 17.14 15.46 -7.40
N GLU A 3 18.17 16.30 -7.49
CA GLU A 3 18.32 17.28 -8.58
C GLU A 3 18.58 16.64 -9.95
N SER A 4 19.19 15.46 -9.96
CA SER A 4 19.43 14.69 -11.18
C SER A 4 18.10 14.28 -11.82
N PHE A 5 17.13 13.82 -11.02
CA PHE A 5 15.81 13.37 -11.51
C PHE A 5 14.93 14.50 -12.09
N VAL A 6 15.02 15.72 -11.54
CA VAL A 6 14.20 16.86 -11.98
C VAL A 6 14.62 17.38 -13.37
N ARG A 7 15.91 17.30 -13.70
CA ARG A 7 16.41 17.60 -15.06
C ARG A 7 16.04 16.54 -16.10
N PHE A 8 15.66 15.33 -15.69
CA PHE A 8 15.30 14.24 -16.61
C PHE A 8 13.81 14.25 -17.00
N SER A 9 12.93 14.88 -16.22
CA SER A 9 11.50 14.96 -16.59
C SER A 9 11.27 15.86 -17.81
N THR A 10 12.18 16.79 -18.08
CA THR A 10 12.10 17.76 -19.19
C THR A 10 12.61 17.21 -20.53
N LEU A 11 13.39 16.11 -20.52
CA LEU A 11 13.94 15.49 -21.75
C LEU A 11 13.02 14.40 -22.35
N LEU A 12 11.98 13.98 -21.62
CA LEU A 12 11.07 12.90 -22.06
C LEU A 12 9.96 13.35 -23.03
N LEU A 13 9.92 14.63 -23.42
CA LEU A 13 8.81 15.18 -24.22
C LEU A 13 8.99 15.06 -25.74
N ASN A 14 10.20 14.81 -26.24
CA ASN A 14 10.45 14.71 -27.68
C ASN A 14 11.50 13.63 -27.95
N ASP A 15 11.11 12.39 -28.28
CA ASP A 15 11.84 11.56 -29.26
C ASP A 15 11.34 10.10 -29.36
N ASP A 16 11.51 9.55 -30.55
CA ASP A 16 11.17 8.19 -31.01
C ASP A 16 11.39 7.06 -29.98
N ARG A 17 10.45 6.11 -29.93
CA ARG A 17 10.48 4.91 -29.05
C ARG A 17 11.82 4.16 -29.07
N SER A 18 12.51 4.14 -30.21
CA SER A 18 13.81 3.51 -30.37
C SER A 18 14.92 4.20 -29.57
N ASN A 19 14.87 5.54 -29.49
CA ASN A 19 15.86 6.36 -28.81
C ASN A 19 15.77 6.18 -27.28
N ILE A 20 14.54 6.17 -26.74
CA ILE A 20 14.28 5.93 -25.31
C ILE A 20 14.76 4.53 -24.88
N TYR A 21 14.47 3.50 -25.68
CA TYR A 21 14.93 2.14 -25.41
C TYR A 21 16.45 2.06 -25.37
N ASN A 22 17.14 2.68 -26.34
CA ASN A 22 18.60 2.70 -26.40
C ASN A 22 19.24 3.47 -25.23
N GLN A 23 18.63 4.58 -24.81
CA GLN A 23 19.10 5.36 -23.67
C GLN A 23 18.96 4.60 -22.34
N ILE A 24 17.81 3.99 -22.10
CA ILE A 24 17.57 3.11 -20.93
C ILE A 24 18.59 1.96 -20.91
N GLN A 25 18.85 1.38 -22.09
CA GLN A 25 19.80 0.30 -22.28
C GLN A 25 21.26 0.74 -21.99
N CYS A 26 21.63 1.97 -22.32
CA CYS A 26 22.93 2.54 -21.94
C CYS A 26 23.04 2.79 -20.44
N ILE A 27 21.99 3.31 -19.80
CA ILE A 27 21.95 3.57 -18.35
C ILE A 27 22.15 2.27 -17.57
N PHE A 28 21.44 1.19 -17.92
CA PHE A 28 21.60 -0.08 -17.25
C PHE A 28 22.98 -0.73 -17.45
N ASN A 29 23.62 -0.50 -18.60
CA ASN A 29 25.01 -0.91 -18.81
C ASN A 29 25.97 -0.15 -17.89
N HIS A 30 25.79 1.17 -17.75
CA HIS A 30 26.67 1.99 -16.94
C HIS A 30 26.57 1.64 -15.45
N ILE A 31 25.35 1.43 -14.94
CA ILE A 31 25.11 0.97 -13.57
C ILE A 31 25.76 -0.40 -13.33
N LYS A 32 25.71 -1.30 -14.31
CA LYS A 32 26.36 -2.63 -14.22
C LYS A 32 27.88 -2.52 -14.08
N GLU A 33 28.52 -1.64 -14.84
CA GLU A 33 29.96 -1.43 -14.78
C GLU A 33 30.40 -0.79 -13.45
N ILE A 34 29.60 0.12 -12.90
CA ILE A 34 29.84 0.68 -11.56
C ILE A 34 29.66 -0.41 -10.49
N GLY A 35 28.59 -1.19 -10.56
CA GLY A 35 28.31 -2.28 -9.62
C GLY A 35 29.41 -3.34 -9.56
N LYS A 36 29.97 -3.73 -10.72
CA LYS A 36 31.12 -4.65 -10.78
C LYS A 36 32.37 -4.13 -10.07
N LYS A 37 32.60 -2.82 -10.08
CA LYS A 37 33.75 -2.19 -9.42
C LYS A 37 33.60 -2.13 -7.91
N ILE A 38 32.38 -1.93 -7.41
CA ILE A 38 32.11 -1.71 -5.99
C ILE A 38 31.80 -3.03 -5.26
N PHE A 39 31.10 -3.97 -5.91
CA PHE A 39 30.61 -5.21 -5.27
C PHE A 39 30.84 -6.44 -6.16
N PRO A 40 32.08 -6.91 -6.36
CA PRO A 40 32.41 -7.96 -7.32
C PRO A 40 31.75 -9.33 -7.03
N LYS A 41 31.33 -9.59 -5.78
CA LYS A 41 30.63 -10.83 -5.37
C LYS A 41 29.11 -10.77 -5.47
N TYR A 42 28.52 -9.60 -5.73
CA TYR A 42 27.08 -9.40 -5.84
C TYR A 42 26.74 -8.98 -7.27
N LEU A 43 26.78 -9.93 -8.21
CA LEU A 43 26.13 -9.73 -9.51
C LEU A 43 24.62 -9.78 -9.32
N THR A 44 24.06 -8.68 -8.80
CA THR A 44 22.62 -8.41 -8.90
C THR A 44 22.26 -8.31 -10.38
N LEU A 45 21.14 -8.91 -10.79
CA LEU A 45 20.57 -8.82 -12.15
C LEU A 45 20.87 -7.44 -12.75
N SER A 46 21.56 -7.39 -13.90
CA SER A 46 21.70 -6.08 -14.56
C SER A 46 20.30 -5.59 -14.92
N GLY A 47 20.04 -4.29 -14.92
CA GLY A 47 18.67 -3.82 -15.19
C GLY A 47 18.13 -4.24 -16.57
N LYS A 48 18.99 -4.75 -17.46
CA LYS A 48 18.65 -5.45 -18.70
C LYS A 48 18.14 -6.88 -18.50
N ASP A 49 18.62 -7.56 -17.47
CA ASP A 49 18.20 -8.90 -17.09
C ASP A 49 16.85 -8.90 -16.36
N ILE A 50 16.36 -7.74 -15.91
CA ILE A 50 14.95 -7.56 -15.47
C ILE A 50 13.99 -7.98 -16.60
N ILE A 51 14.35 -7.69 -17.86
CA ILE A 51 13.59 -8.08 -19.06
C ILE A 51 13.61 -9.60 -19.28
N LYS A 52 14.62 -10.30 -18.72
CA LYS A 52 14.79 -11.76 -18.82
C LYS A 52 14.17 -12.51 -17.65
N GLN A 53 13.67 -11.82 -16.62
CA GLN A 53 13.04 -12.48 -15.48
C GLN A 53 11.67 -13.06 -15.89
N HIS A 54 11.27 -14.13 -15.20
CA HIS A 54 10.03 -14.83 -15.46
C HIS A 54 8.85 -13.84 -15.40
N HIS A 55 8.16 -13.66 -16.55
CA HIS A 55 7.05 -12.74 -16.83
C HIS A 55 6.46 -11.97 -15.63
N LEU A 56 6.49 -10.63 -15.72
CA LEU A 56 5.76 -9.66 -14.88
C LEU A 56 6.36 -9.32 -13.50
N GLU A 57 7.57 -9.78 -13.16
CA GLU A 57 8.28 -9.36 -11.92
C GLU A 57 8.51 -7.85 -11.84
N MET A 58 8.60 -7.16 -12.98
CA MET A 58 8.67 -5.70 -13.05
C MET A 58 7.50 -5.00 -12.36
N ILE A 59 6.34 -5.64 -12.34
CA ILE A 59 5.12 -5.12 -11.74
C ILE A 59 5.02 -5.61 -10.29
N SER A 60 5.16 -6.91 -10.04
CA SER A 60 4.93 -7.49 -8.71
C SER A 60 6.07 -7.27 -7.71
N ARG A 61 7.33 -7.19 -8.17
CA ARG A 61 8.52 -7.08 -7.31
C ARG A 61 9.10 -5.68 -7.29
N PHE A 62 9.10 -5.00 -8.44
CA PHE A 62 9.71 -3.68 -8.59
C PHE A 62 8.70 -2.54 -8.71
N THR A 63 7.42 -2.85 -8.90
CA THR A 63 6.31 -1.87 -8.90
C THR A 63 6.61 -0.69 -9.82
N MET A 64 7.12 -1.01 -11.00
CA MET A 64 7.55 -0.01 -11.97
C MET A 64 6.35 0.80 -12.48
N PRO A 65 6.52 2.11 -12.74
CA PRO A 65 5.42 2.97 -13.21
C PRO A 65 4.98 2.58 -14.62
N TRP A 66 3.72 2.90 -14.95
CA TRP A 66 3.10 2.58 -16.24
C TRP A 66 3.97 2.94 -17.45
N ASN A 67 4.56 4.13 -17.44
CA ASN A 67 5.41 4.62 -18.52
C ASN A 67 6.59 3.70 -18.86
N PHE A 68 7.06 2.92 -17.89
CA PHE A 68 8.12 1.94 -18.10
C PHE A 68 7.54 0.58 -18.49
N ILE A 69 6.56 0.06 -17.73
CA ILE A 69 6.06 -1.30 -17.93
C ILE A 69 5.25 -1.49 -19.22
N LYS A 70 4.63 -0.43 -19.76
CA LYS A 70 3.79 -0.53 -20.97
C LYS A 70 4.52 -1.10 -22.19
N TYR A 71 5.84 -0.95 -22.25
CA TYR A 71 6.67 -1.48 -23.34
C TYR A 71 7.08 -2.95 -23.17
N TYR A 72 6.95 -3.48 -21.95
CA TYR A 72 7.35 -4.85 -21.59
C TYR A 72 6.15 -5.74 -21.21
N LEU A 73 4.95 -5.17 -21.21
CA LEU A 73 3.73 -5.87 -20.86
C LEU A 73 3.36 -6.85 -21.97
N ALA A 74 3.27 -8.14 -21.64
CA ALA A 74 2.86 -9.17 -22.58
C ALA A 74 1.39 -8.99 -22.99
N ASN A 75 1.04 -9.45 -24.20
CA ASN A 75 -0.37 -9.54 -24.60
C ASN A 75 -1.14 -10.38 -23.57
N LYS A 76 -2.29 -9.88 -23.09
CA LYS A 76 -3.08 -10.53 -22.04
C LYS A 76 -3.38 -11.99 -22.37
N ASN A 77 -3.62 -12.31 -23.65
CA ASN A 77 -3.96 -13.67 -24.10
C ASN A 77 -2.81 -14.68 -23.92
N ASN A 78 -1.57 -14.19 -23.80
CA ASN A 78 -0.38 -15.02 -23.59
C ASN A 78 -0.07 -15.25 -22.10
N VAL A 79 -0.85 -14.66 -21.19
CA VAL A 79 -0.66 -14.77 -19.75
C VAL A 79 -1.92 -15.32 -19.11
N LEU A 80 -1.77 -16.41 -18.36
CA LEU A 80 -2.84 -17.01 -17.57
C LEU A 80 -3.50 -15.95 -16.67
N LEU A 81 -4.85 -15.92 -16.65
CA LEU A 81 -5.63 -14.98 -15.85
C LEU A 81 -5.18 -14.95 -14.38
N LYS A 82 -4.98 -16.12 -13.76
CA LYS A 82 -4.46 -16.25 -12.38
C LYS A 82 -3.13 -15.53 -12.16
N ARG A 83 -2.24 -15.54 -13.16
CA ARG A 83 -0.95 -14.83 -13.08
C ARG A 83 -1.14 -13.33 -13.22
N ARG A 84 -2.05 -12.87 -14.08
CA ARG A 84 -2.41 -11.45 -14.18
C ARG A 84 -2.96 -10.93 -12.85
N MET A 85 -3.91 -11.65 -12.26
CA MET A 85 -4.51 -11.32 -10.97
C MET A 85 -3.46 -11.25 -9.87
N TYR A 86 -2.59 -12.27 -9.75
CA TYR A 86 -1.53 -12.28 -8.76
C TYR A 86 -0.61 -11.05 -8.85
N VAL A 87 -0.21 -10.67 -10.07
CA VAL A 87 0.69 -9.55 -10.30
C VAL A 87 0.05 -8.22 -9.92
N ILE A 88 -1.22 -8.01 -10.29
CA ILE A 88 -1.96 -6.80 -9.94
C ILE A 88 -2.13 -6.71 -8.42
N SER A 89 -2.48 -7.81 -7.75
CA SER A 89 -2.61 -7.80 -6.30
C SER A 89 -1.29 -7.51 -5.59
N LYS A 90 -0.18 -8.06 -6.07
CA LYS A 90 1.16 -7.73 -5.54
C LYS A 90 1.54 -6.28 -5.80
N TYR A 91 1.14 -5.71 -6.93
CA TYR A 91 1.32 -4.29 -7.20
C TYR A 91 0.58 -3.43 -6.17
N CYS A 92 -0.71 -3.71 -5.90
CA CYS A 92 -1.51 -2.98 -4.92
C CYS A 92 -0.86 -2.99 -3.52
N SER A 93 -0.36 -4.16 -3.10
CA SER A 93 0.32 -4.38 -1.83
C SER A 93 1.78 -3.93 -1.82
N HIS A 94 2.22 -3.01 -2.66
CA HIS A 94 3.61 -2.52 -2.62
C HIS A 94 3.65 -1.04 -2.21
N GLN A 95 4.64 -0.60 -1.43
CA GLN A 95 4.71 0.78 -0.93
C GLN A 95 4.77 1.85 -2.03
N ASN A 96 5.32 1.51 -3.19
CA ASN A 96 5.45 2.42 -4.34
C ASN A 96 4.30 2.30 -5.35
N ALA A 97 3.20 1.63 -5.01
CA ALA A 97 2.08 1.48 -5.93
C ALA A 97 1.44 2.84 -6.20
N THR A 98 1.07 3.09 -7.46
CA THR A 98 0.39 4.31 -7.88
C THR A 98 -0.97 3.98 -8.46
N LEU A 99 -1.96 4.83 -8.18
CA LEU A 99 -3.32 4.66 -8.71
C LEU A 99 -3.33 4.68 -10.24
N ASP A 100 -2.55 5.57 -10.86
CA ASP A 100 -2.43 5.67 -12.33
C ASP A 100 -2.01 4.34 -12.96
N THR A 101 -0.92 3.76 -12.47
CA THR A 101 -0.43 2.48 -12.99
C THR A 101 -1.41 1.36 -12.70
N LEU A 102 -2.05 1.36 -11.53
CA LEU A 102 -3.08 0.37 -11.18
C LEU A 102 -4.26 0.42 -12.17
N LEU A 103 -4.80 1.61 -12.47
CA LEU A 103 -5.89 1.77 -13.43
C LEU A 103 -5.51 1.21 -14.81
N LYS A 104 -4.28 1.45 -15.26
CA LYS A 104 -3.77 0.89 -16.52
C LYS A 104 -3.56 -0.62 -16.50
N LEU A 105 -3.20 -1.19 -15.35
CA LEU A 105 -3.13 -2.63 -15.17
C LEU A 105 -4.53 -3.27 -15.19
N LEU A 106 -5.55 -2.58 -14.68
CA LEU A 106 -6.95 -3.01 -14.76
C LEU A 106 -7.51 -2.89 -16.18
N GLU A 107 -7.13 -1.86 -16.94
CA GLU A 107 -7.42 -1.79 -18.39
C GLU A 107 -6.82 -3.00 -19.13
N TRP A 108 -5.61 -3.43 -18.74
CA TRP A 108 -4.94 -4.60 -19.34
C TRP A 108 -5.59 -5.94 -18.94
N SER A 109 -6.13 -6.05 -17.73
CA SER A 109 -6.84 -7.24 -17.24
C SER A 109 -8.20 -6.87 -16.65
N PRO A 110 -9.22 -6.58 -17.49
CA PRO A 110 -10.55 -6.19 -17.04
C PRO A 110 -11.27 -7.28 -16.23
N GLU A 111 -10.84 -8.53 -16.37
CA GLU A 111 -11.38 -9.68 -15.65
C GLU A 111 -10.78 -9.83 -14.23
N TYR A 112 -10.04 -8.82 -13.74
CA TYR A 112 -9.44 -8.83 -12.42
C TYR A 112 -10.51 -8.82 -11.32
N ASP A 113 -10.48 -9.85 -10.47
CA ASP A 113 -11.28 -9.94 -9.26
C ASP A 113 -10.34 -10.04 -8.03
N PRO A 114 -10.42 -9.10 -7.06
CA PRO A 114 -9.63 -9.19 -5.84
C PRO A 114 -10.05 -10.31 -4.87
N GLN A 115 -11.18 -11.00 -5.09
CA GLN A 115 -11.73 -12.02 -4.19
C GLN A 115 -10.79 -13.21 -3.92
N ASP A 116 -9.94 -13.59 -4.87
CA ASP A 116 -9.00 -14.72 -4.69
C ASP A 116 -7.89 -14.43 -3.66
N GLN A 117 -7.78 -13.20 -3.15
CA GLN A 117 -6.74 -12.78 -2.19
C GLN A 117 -7.31 -11.95 -1.05
N ALA A 118 -7.91 -12.63 -0.06
CA ALA A 118 -8.48 -12.02 1.16
C ALA A 118 -7.52 -11.08 1.94
N ILE A 119 -6.21 -11.13 1.68
CA ILE A 119 -5.18 -10.37 2.43
C ILE A 119 -4.80 -9.05 1.73
N ILE A 120 -5.30 -8.78 0.52
CA ILE A 120 -4.91 -7.58 -0.23
C ILE A 120 -5.29 -6.29 0.52
N ILE A 121 -6.46 -6.24 1.16
CA ILE A 121 -6.93 -5.05 1.87
C ILE A 121 -6.10 -4.81 3.12
N ASP A 122 -5.74 -5.85 3.89
CA ASP A 122 -4.86 -5.72 5.05
C ASP A 122 -3.51 -5.09 4.66
N ASP A 123 -2.94 -5.57 3.55
CA ASP A 123 -1.67 -5.08 3.04
C ASP A 123 -1.75 -3.64 2.51
N VAL A 124 -2.78 -3.33 1.74
CA VAL A 124 -3.02 -1.98 1.20
C VAL A 124 -3.29 -0.99 2.35
N SER A 125 -3.98 -1.44 3.41
CA SER A 125 -4.27 -0.67 4.62
C SER A 125 -3.01 -0.32 5.40
N ALA A 126 -2.10 -1.28 5.58
CA ALA A 126 -0.81 -1.07 6.22
C ALA A 126 0.09 -0.05 5.50
N ARG A 127 -0.19 0.22 4.21
CA ARG A 127 0.61 1.12 3.36
C ARG A 127 -0.04 2.49 3.15
N GLY A 128 -1.26 2.69 3.65
CA GLY A 128 -1.93 3.99 3.52
C GLY A 128 -2.53 4.24 2.15
N HIS A 129 -2.72 3.20 1.34
CA HIS A 129 -3.18 3.31 -0.04
C HIS A 129 -4.71 3.49 -0.15
N PHE A 130 -5.22 4.58 0.42
CA PHE A 130 -6.65 4.88 0.55
C PHE A 130 -7.42 4.80 -0.78
N SER A 131 -6.93 5.44 -1.84
CA SER A 131 -7.60 5.42 -3.15
C SER A 131 -7.62 4.03 -3.78
N THR A 132 -6.61 3.20 -3.50
CA THR A 132 -6.58 1.80 -3.94
C THR A 132 -7.64 0.99 -3.20
N ILE A 133 -7.85 1.20 -1.89
CA ILE A 133 -8.93 0.54 -1.14
C ILE A 133 -10.29 0.91 -1.75
N GLN A 134 -10.53 2.21 -1.98
CA GLN A 134 -11.79 2.66 -2.59
C GLN A 134 -12.04 2.01 -3.96
N LEU A 135 -11.01 1.97 -4.81
CA LEU A 135 -11.09 1.34 -6.12
C LEU A 135 -11.35 -0.18 -6.01
N LEU A 136 -10.63 -0.89 -5.14
CA LEU A 136 -10.81 -2.33 -4.94
C LEU A 136 -12.21 -2.65 -4.40
N CYS A 137 -12.78 -1.79 -3.56
CA CYS A 137 -14.17 -1.90 -3.12
C CYS A 137 -15.17 -1.66 -4.28
N GLN A 138 -14.89 -0.70 -5.18
CA GLN A 138 -15.75 -0.40 -6.33
C GLN A 138 -15.76 -1.49 -7.42
N LEU A 139 -14.64 -2.19 -7.61
CA LEU A 139 -14.50 -3.22 -8.65
C LEU A 139 -15.34 -4.48 -8.38
N LYS A 140 -15.90 -4.62 -7.19
CA LYS A 140 -16.64 -5.82 -6.80
C LYS A 140 -18.05 -5.84 -7.38
N GLN A 141 -18.30 -6.80 -8.27
CA GLN A 141 -19.63 -7.04 -8.84
C GLN A 141 -20.46 -8.10 -8.07
N HIS A 142 -19.84 -8.96 -7.23
CA HIS A 142 -20.54 -10.16 -6.72
C HIS A 142 -20.20 -10.68 -5.29
N GLY A 143 -19.55 -9.93 -4.39
CA GLY A 143 -19.31 -10.49 -3.05
C GLY A 143 -18.57 -9.62 -2.04
N GLN A 144 -18.84 -9.90 -0.77
CA GLN A 144 -18.28 -9.26 0.43
C GLN A 144 -16.74 -9.15 0.39
N VAL A 145 -16.19 -7.97 0.67
CA VAL A 145 -14.74 -7.77 0.88
C VAL A 145 -14.39 -8.28 2.25
N GLU A 146 -13.78 -9.45 2.37
CA GLU A 146 -13.21 -9.89 3.65
C GLU A 146 -12.09 -8.93 4.06
N CYS A 147 -12.41 -7.92 4.86
CA CYS A 147 -11.43 -7.23 5.71
C CYS A 147 -11.27 -8.06 6.98
N THR A 148 -10.04 -8.27 7.43
CA THR A 148 -9.82 -8.81 8.77
C THR A 148 -9.66 -7.65 9.76
N THR A 149 -9.73 -7.95 11.07
CA THR A 149 -9.39 -6.96 12.11
C THR A 149 -7.96 -6.43 11.95
N ASN A 150 -7.06 -7.18 11.30
CA ASN A 150 -5.68 -6.75 11.06
C ASN A 150 -5.59 -5.54 10.11
N ALA A 151 -6.57 -5.33 9.22
CA ALA A 151 -6.58 -4.16 8.34
C ALA A 151 -6.64 -2.86 9.14
N ILE A 152 -7.53 -2.81 10.14
CA ILE A 152 -7.67 -1.66 11.05
C ILE A 152 -6.46 -1.56 11.96
N ASP A 153 -6.02 -2.67 12.57
CA ASP A 153 -4.87 -2.66 13.47
C ASP A 153 -3.61 -2.14 12.77
N LYS A 154 -3.33 -2.59 11.54
CA LYS A 154 -2.17 -2.13 10.75
C LYS A 154 -2.34 -0.70 10.24
N ALA A 155 -3.55 -0.29 9.86
CA ALA A 155 -3.79 1.11 9.49
C ALA A 155 -3.59 2.04 10.69
N ALA A 156 -4.02 1.62 11.89
CA ALA A 156 -3.85 2.35 13.13
C ALA A 156 -2.38 2.42 13.56
N GLU A 157 -1.66 1.29 13.48
CA GLU A 157 -0.22 1.20 13.75
C GLU A 157 0.61 2.13 12.86
N ASN A 158 0.27 2.27 11.57
CA ASN A 158 1.03 3.08 10.61
C ASN A 158 0.50 4.52 10.44
N GLY A 159 -0.39 4.99 11.31
CA GLY A 159 -0.85 6.38 11.29
C GLY A 159 -1.87 6.72 10.19
N HIS A 160 -2.50 5.72 9.56
CA HIS A 160 -3.41 5.93 8.44
C HIS A 160 -4.85 6.23 8.88
N LEU A 161 -5.05 7.38 9.53
CA LEU A 161 -6.35 7.81 10.07
C LEU A 161 -7.49 7.76 9.03
N ASN A 162 -7.24 8.13 7.77
CA ASN A 162 -8.28 8.11 6.72
C ASN A 162 -8.80 6.69 6.45
N ILE A 163 -7.95 5.68 6.57
CA ILE A 163 -8.31 4.27 6.40
C ILE A 163 -8.99 3.74 7.67
N VAL A 164 -8.50 4.13 8.85
CA VAL A 164 -9.18 3.82 10.13
C VAL A 164 -10.59 4.38 10.11
N ARG A 165 -10.78 5.65 9.75
CA ARG A 165 -12.09 6.30 9.59
C ARG A 165 -12.97 5.61 8.56
N LEU A 166 -12.41 5.20 7.42
CA LEU A 166 -13.13 4.43 6.40
C LEU A 166 -13.73 3.19 7.06
N PHE A 167 -12.90 2.31 7.63
CA PHE A 167 -13.38 1.07 8.24
C PHE A 167 -14.26 1.28 9.47
N PHE A 168 -14.09 2.37 10.21
CA PHE A 168 -14.86 2.68 11.41
C PHE A 168 -16.24 3.26 11.11
N ASN A 169 -16.34 4.24 10.21
CA ASN A 169 -17.59 4.95 9.88
C ASN A 169 -18.56 4.12 9.03
N HIS A 170 -18.16 2.93 8.58
CA HIS A 170 -19.06 1.96 7.96
C HIS A 170 -20.07 1.33 8.94
N ARG A 171 -20.10 1.78 10.20
CA ARG A 171 -21.12 1.37 11.18
C ARG A 171 -22.50 2.01 10.97
N ASP A 172 -22.63 3.20 10.36
CA ASP A 172 -23.94 3.91 10.32
C ASP A 172 -24.30 4.65 9.03
N GLU A 173 -23.37 4.93 8.12
CA GLU A 173 -23.72 5.64 6.87
C GLU A 173 -23.71 4.70 5.66
N GLY A 174 -24.92 4.46 5.11
CA GLY A 174 -25.22 3.59 3.97
C GLY A 174 -24.66 4.02 2.61
N PHE A 175 -23.42 4.52 2.60
CA PHE A 175 -22.67 4.87 1.39
C PHE A 175 -21.91 3.69 0.77
N LEU A 176 -21.78 2.57 1.49
CA LEU A 176 -21.27 1.33 0.93
C LEU A 176 -22.18 0.17 1.33
N ASP A 177 -22.32 -0.78 0.40
CA ASP A 177 -23.21 -1.93 0.48
C ASP A 177 -23.17 -2.61 1.86
N LYS A 178 -24.32 -3.07 2.34
CA LYS A 178 -24.56 -3.75 3.63
C LYS A 178 -23.82 -5.10 3.74
N ASN A 179 -23.03 -5.41 2.73
CA ASN A 179 -22.21 -6.59 2.52
C ASN A 179 -20.71 -6.31 2.75
N ILE A 180 -20.31 -5.19 3.37
CA ILE A 180 -18.95 -5.08 3.96
C ILE A 180 -18.99 -5.79 5.31
N PRO A 181 -18.04 -6.71 5.61
CA PRO A 181 -18.07 -7.47 6.86
C PRO A 181 -18.02 -6.50 8.03
N GLU A 182 -18.70 -6.88 9.11
CA GLU A 182 -18.59 -6.26 10.42
C GLU A 182 -17.14 -6.32 10.91
N CYS A 183 -16.27 -5.47 10.37
CA CYS A 183 -14.97 -5.19 10.94
C CYS A 183 -15.28 -4.38 12.21
N LYS A 184 -15.42 -5.09 13.36
CA LYS A 184 -15.68 -4.50 14.69
C LYS A 184 -14.59 -3.48 15.00
N GLY A 185 -14.82 -2.24 14.57
CA GLY A 185 -13.79 -1.23 14.29
C GLY A 185 -13.01 -0.64 15.46
N GLY A 186 -13.15 -1.18 16.67
CA GLY A 186 -12.37 -0.76 17.84
C GLY A 186 -11.83 -1.98 18.56
N THR A 187 -10.71 -2.51 18.11
CA THR A 187 -9.98 -3.50 18.90
C THR A 187 -9.11 -2.77 19.90
N THR A 188 -8.94 -3.32 21.10
CA THR A 188 -7.90 -2.86 22.04
C THR A 188 -6.52 -2.89 21.38
N ASN A 189 -6.30 -3.82 20.43
CA ASN A 189 -5.06 -3.92 19.67
C ASN A 189 -4.80 -2.71 18.77
N ALA A 190 -5.80 -2.20 18.04
CA ALA A 190 -5.62 -1.00 17.21
C ALA A 190 -5.24 0.21 18.06
N MET A 191 -5.87 0.37 19.23
CA MET A 191 -5.52 1.43 20.18
C MET A 191 -4.14 1.23 20.80
N ASP A 192 -3.78 0.02 21.18
CA ASP A 192 -2.48 -0.28 21.73
C ASP A 192 -1.38 0.00 20.69
N ARG A 193 -1.56 -0.46 19.45
CA ARG A 193 -0.61 -0.25 18.35
C ARG A 193 -0.46 1.23 17.99
N ALA A 194 -1.57 1.95 17.86
CA ALA A 194 -1.53 3.40 17.64
C ALA A 194 -0.85 4.13 18.81
N ALA A 195 -1.01 3.64 20.04
CA ALA A 195 -0.36 4.24 21.19
C ALA A 195 1.16 3.97 21.21
N GLU A 196 1.55 2.73 20.93
CA GLU A 196 2.95 2.33 20.85
C GLU A 196 3.72 3.14 19.77
N ASP A 197 3.08 3.47 18.64
CA ASP A 197 3.68 4.23 17.53
C ASP A 197 3.47 5.77 17.62
N GLY A 198 2.81 6.27 18.66
CA GLY A 198 2.65 7.72 18.85
C GLY A 198 1.54 8.36 18.01
N CYS A 199 0.62 7.58 17.45
CA CYS A 199 -0.46 8.01 16.55
C CYS A 199 -1.62 8.72 17.31
N LEU A 200 -1.34 9.90 17.86
CA LEU A 200 -2.28 10.66 18.71
C LEU A 200 -3.65 10.93 18.03
N ASP A 201 -3.68 11.24 16.73
CA ASP A 201 -4.92 11.56 16.02
C ASP A 201 -5.85 10.34 15.92
N ILE A 202 -5.28 9.14 15.80
CA ILE A 202 -6.04 7.90 15.81
C ILE A 202 -6.51 7.57 17.23
N ILE A 203 -5.70 7.80 18.26
CA ILE A 203 -6.11 7.62 19.65
C ILE A 203 -7.30 8.52 20.01
N LYS A 204 -7.25 9.80 19.63
CA LYS A 204 -8.38 10.73 19.81
C LYS A 204 -9.63 10.24 19.10
N PHE A 205 -9.50 9.89 17.82
CA PHE A 205 -10.63 9.37 17.03
C PHE A 205 -11.22 8.10 17.65
N LEU A 206 -10.40 7.15 18.08
CA LEU A 206 -10.86 5.91 18.69
C LEU A 206 -11.47 6.13 20.08
N HIS A 207 -10.92 7.04 20.91
CA HIS A 207 -11.52 7.42 22.19
C HIS A 207 -12.90 8.10 22.03
N GLU A 208 -13.08 8.94 21.01
CA GLU A 208 -14.36 9.60 20.74
C GLU A 208 -15.46 8.61 20.33
N ASN A 209 -15.08 7.48 19.74
CA ASN A 209 -16.04 6.55 19.13
C ASN A 209 -16.07 5.15 19.78
N HIS A 210 -15.24 4.87 20.78
CA HIS A 210 -15.12 3.54 21.41
C HIS A 210 -15.06 3.63 22.94
N THR A 211 -15.53 2.59 23.63
CA THR A 211 -15.64 2.55 25.09
C THR A 211 -14.46 1.89 25.81
N GLN A 212 -13.58 1.18 25.08
CA GLN A 212 -12.38 0.58 25.64
C GLN A 212 -11.17 1.45 25.31
N GLY A 213 -10.36 1.81 26.32
CA GLY A 213 -9.13 2.58 26.16
C GLY A 213 -7.87 1.72 25.98
N CYS A 214 -6.71 2.36 25.82
CA CYS A 214 -5.40 1.70 25.73
C CYS A 214 -5.09 0.83 26.96
N SER A 215 -4.38 -0.28 26.75
CA SER A 215 -3.83 -1.09 27.82
C SER A 215 -2.71 -0.35 28.56
N ARG A 216 -2.50 -0.70 29.84
CA ARG A 216 -1.38 -0.14 30.62
C ARG A 216 -0.03 -0.41 29.98
N ARG A 217 0.11 -1.57 29.30
CA ARG A 217 1.34 -1.94 28.58
C ARG A 217 1.60 -0.96 27.43
N ALA A 218 0.59 -0.65 26.63
CA ALA A 218 0.72 0.30 25.53
C ALA A 218 1.08 1.71 26.01
N ILE A 219 0.48 2.18 27.11
CA ILE A 219 0.84 3.48 27.71
C ILE A 219 2.30 3.51 28.17
N HIS A 220 2.78 2.45 28.83
CA HIS A 220 4.18 2.37 29.24
C HIS A 220 5.13 2.37 28.03
N ILE A 221 4.80 1.64 26.96
CA ILE A 221 5.60 1.61 25.73
C ILE A 221 5.59 2.99 25.05
N ALA A 222 4.43 3.63 24.95
CA ALA A 222 4.30 5.00 24.44
C ALA A 222 5.20 5.96 25.22
N ALA A 223 5.22 5.88 26.55
CA ALA A 223 6.10 6.69 27.39
C ALA A 223 7.59 6.39 27.15
N LEU A 224 7.97 5.10 26.97
CA LEU A 224 9.35 4.71 26.64
C LEU A 224 9.82 5.30 25.30
N PHE A 225 8.93 5.39 24.31
CA PHE A 225 9.21 6.03 23.02
C PHE A 225 9.02 7.56 23.04
N GLY A 226 8.68 8.15 24.19
CA GLY A 226 8.56 9.60 24.38
C GLY A 226 7.21 10.20 23.95
N HIS A 227 6.18 9.37 23.73
CA HIS A 227 4.84 9.79 23.32
C HIS A 227 3.95 10.19 24.52
N PHE A 228 4.43 11.13 25.35
CA PHE A 228 3.76 11.55 26.59
C PHE A 228 2.34 12.12 26.39
N GLU A 229 2.02 12.64 25.20
CA GLU A 229 0.69 13.16 24.89
C GLU A 229 -0.38 12.05 24.91
N ILE A 230 -0.02 10.80 24.62
CA ILE A 230 -0.95 9.67 24.68
C ILE A 230 -1.37 9.37 26.12
N GLU A 231 -0.44 9.47 27.08
CA GLU A 231 -0.74 9.26 28.49
C GLU A 231 -1.75 10.30 29.00
N LYS A 232 -1.54 11.58 28.65
CA LYS A 232 -2.48 12.66 28.97
C LYS A 232 -3.86 12.39 28.37
N GLU A 233 -3.90 11.96 27.11
CA GLU A 233 -5.17 11.67 26.43
C GLU A 233 -5.88 10.45 27.04
N SER A 234 -5.12 9.44 27.46
CA SER A 234 -5.68 8.26 28.15
C SER A 234 -6.23 8.61 29.55
N ILE A 235 -5.57 9.50 30.29
CA ILE A 235 -6.05 9.97 31.60
C ILE A 235 -7.38 10.73 31.43
N LYS A 236 -7.45 11.67 30.48
CA LYS A 236 -8.69 12.40 30.17
C LYS A 236 -9.86 11.47 29.86
N PHE A 237 -9.61 10.42 29.07
CA PHE A 237 -10.64 9.44 28.72
C PHE A 237 -11.17 8.68 29.94
N ARG A 238 -10.31 8.31 30.90
CA ARG A 238 -10.71 7.65 32.15
C ARG A 238 -11.52 8.56 33.07
N GLU A 239 -11.19 9.85 33.11
CA GLU A 239 -11.94 10.84 33.87
C GLU A 239 -13.34 11.08 33.26
N SER A 240 -13.45 11.11 31.93
CA SER A 240 -14.74 11.29 31.23
C SER A 240 -15.65 10.07 31.25
N SER A 241 -15.10 8.86 31.45
CA SER A 241 -15.88 7.60 31.50
C SER A 241 -16.34 7.21 32.91
N HIS A 242 -16.05 8.05 33.92
CA HIS A 242 -16.51 7.90 35.32
C HIS A 242 -17.43 9.04 35.77
N ALA A 243 -17.83 9.94 34.86
CA ALA A 243 -18.83 10.99 35.06
C ALA A 243 -20.17 10.59 34.41
#